data_AF-A0ABC8JSN8-F1
#
_entry.id   AF-A0ABC8JSN8-F1
#
_cell.length_a   1.000
_cell.length_b   1.000
_cell.length_c   1.000
_cell.angle_alpha   90.00
_cell.angle_beta   90.00
_cell.angle_gamma   90.00
#
_symmetry.space_group_name_H-M   'P 1'
#
loop_
_entity.id
_entity.type
_entity.pdbx_description
1 polymer ?
#
loop_
_entity_poly.entity_id
_entity_poly.type
_entity_poly.pdbx_seq_one_letter_code
_entity_poly.pdbx_strand_id
1 'polypeptide(L)'
;MDSVKLPTAPSPLRLLHRLHHIPLPPRNRHFNLRTNPLPTITQSRNHHVSPIAVISGNETSISPPNSPPPRLKVNPNSLQYPAGYLGAVPDRTIDPENGSIAEAMEYLTSILSTKVYDVAIETPLHFAKKLSERLGVRMYLKREDLQPVFSFKIRGAYNMMAKLTAEQLEKGVICSSAGNHAQGVAMSAAKLGCTAVIVMPRTTPEIKWQSVEDLGATVVLVGDTYDEAQAFAKQRAQEEGLTFIPPFDHPDVIAGQGTVGMEITRQAKGPLHAIFVPIGGGGLIAGIAAYVKRVSPEVKIIGVEPADANAMALSLHHGERVILNQIGGFADGVAVKEVGEETFRICRTLMDGVVLVTRDAMCASIKDMFEEKRNILEPAGALAIAGAEAYCKYYGLKDVNVVAITSGANMNFDKLRIVTELANVGRQQEAVLATLLPEKPGSFKQFCELVGPMNITEFKYRCGSGKEAVVLYSVGVHTPGELKALEKRMESSQLRTTNLTTSDLVKDHLRYLMGGRTSVENEVLCQFTFPERPGALMNFLDSFSPRWNISLFHYRAEGAAGANVLVGIQVPEHEMEEFRNRAQVLGYEYVLVSEDINFKLLMQ
;
A
#
# COMPACT_ATOMS: atom_id res chain seq x y z
N MET A 1 -16.22 -33.13 -49.33
CA MET A 1 -17.30 -32.72 -48.41
C MET A 1 -17.52 -33.91 -47.51
N ASP A 2 -16.82 -33.97 -46.38
CA ASP A 2 -16.99 -35.06 -45.41
C ASP A 2 -16.93 -34.47 -44.01
N SER A 3 -18.05 -34.61 -43.32
CA SER A 3 -18.32 -34.15 -41.96
C SER A 3 -17.78 -35.14 -40.95
N VAL A 4 -16.90 -34.69 -40.05
CA VAL A 4 -16.49 -35.46 -38.85
C VAL A 4 -16.93 -34.70 -37.60
N LYS A 5 -17.73 -35.39 -36.79
CA LYS A 5 -18.36 -34.96 -35.54
C LYS A 5 -17.35 -34.82 -34.41
N LEU A 6 -17.50 -33.76 -33.61
CA LEU A 6 -16.84 -33.57 -32.32
C LEU A 6 -17.52 -34.40 -31.20
N PRO A 7 -16.78 -34.95 -30.22
CA PRO A 7 -17.37 -35.64 -29.07
C PRO A 7 -17.74 -34.69 -27.92
N THR A 8 -18.89 -34.97 -27.31
CA THR A 8 -19.47 -34.35 -26.12
C THR A 8 -18.87 -34.90 -24.82
N ALA A 9 -18.64 -34.03 -23.84
CA ALA A 9 -18.16 -34.34 -22.49
C ALA A 9 -19.25 -34.97 -21.58
N PRO A 10 -18.91 -35.88 -20.64
CA PRO A 10 -19.83 -36.33 -19.59
C PRO A 10 -19.66 -35.60 -18.25
N SER A 11 -20.80 -35.44 -17.55
CA SER A 11 -20.99 -34.78 -16.25
C SER A 11 -20.44 -35.54 -15.03
N PRO A 12 -20.18 -34.88 -13.88
CA PRO A 12 -19.72 -35.53 -12.67
C PRO A 12 -20.88 -35.88 -11.72
N LEU A 13 -21.00 -37.13 -11.29
CA LEU A 13 -21.61 -37.51 -10.01
C LEU A 13 -21.39 -39.01 -9.71
N ARG A 14 -21.03 -39.27 -8.45
CA ARG A 14 -20.88 -40.56 -7.74
C ARG A 14 -19.50 -41.22 -7.78
N LEU A 15 -18.76 -41.08 -6.67
CA LEU A 15 -18.36 -42.25 -5.86
C LEU A 15 -17.97 -41.80 -4.44
N LEU A 16 -18.83 -42.10 -3.46
CA LEU A 16 -18.55 -42.14 -2.03
C LEU A 16 -18.30 -43.61 -1.65
N HIS A 17 -17.40 -43.83 -0.68
CA HIS A 17 -17.03 -45.05 0.04
C HIS A 17 -15.70 -45.72 -0.33
N ARG A 18 -14.69 -45.49 0.53
CA ARG A 18 -13.96 -46.49 1.34
C ARG A 18 -12.60 -45.90 1.76
N LEU A 19 -12.48 -45.51 3.04
CA LEU A 19 -11.18 -45.38 3.70
C LEU A 19 -11.16 -46.35 4.88
N HIS A 20 -10.17 -47.25 4.85
CA HIS A 20 -9.85 -48.21 5.89
C HIS A 20 -8.97 -47.58 6.96
N HIS A 21 -9.21 -48.04 8.19
CA HIS A 21 -8.50 -47.82 9.45
C HIS A 21 -6.97 -47.87 9.41
N ILE A 22 -6.33 -46.93 10.11
CA ILE A 22 -5.05 -47.12 10.82
C ILE A 22 -5.12 -46.38 12.20
N PRO A 23 -4.63 -46.94 13.32
CA PRO A 23 -4.96 -46.53 14.69
C PRO A 23 -3.98 -45.51 15.32
N LEU A 24 -4.51 -44.68 16.22
CA LEU A 24 -3.79 -43.69 17.05
C LEU A 24 -3.10 -44.35 18.27
N PRO A 25 -1.92 -43.86 18.71
CA PRO A 25 -1.27 -44.31 19.95
C PRO A 25 -1.76 -43.51 21.19
N PRO A 26 -1.56 -44.03 22.42
CA PRO A 26 -2.35 -43.67 23.60
C PRO A 26 -1.87 -42.41 24.34
N ARG A 27 -2.84 -41.68 24.89
CA ARG A 27 -2.67 -40.62 25.89
C ARG A 27 -2.31 -41.22 27.26
N ASN A 28 -1.22 -40.75 27.87
CA ASN A 28 -1.15 -40.37 29.30
C ASN A 28 0.25 -39.89 29.68
N ARG A 29 0.34 -38.66 30.22
CA ARG A 29 1.09 -38.38 31.47
C ARG A 29 0.74 -36.97 31.97
N HIS A 30 0.07 -36.96 33.12
CA HIS A 30 -0.17 -35.81 33.98
C HIS A 30 1.17 -35.19 34.40
N PHE A 31 1.33 -33.87 34.19
CA PHE A 31 2.27 -33.05 34.94
C PHE A 31 1.48 -32.16 35.89
N ASN A 32 1.66 -32.41 37.19
CA ASN A 32 1.13 -31.63 38.29
C ASN A 32 1.85 -30.27 38.34
N LEU A 33 1.15 -29.18 38.01
CA LEU A 33 1.54 -27.83 38.41
C LEU A 33 1.06 -27.60 39.84
N ARG A 34 1.98 -27.70 40.81
CA ARG A 34 1.76 -27.28 42.19
C ARG A 34 1.71 -25.76 42.24
N THR A 35 0.52 -25.23 42.50
CA THR A 35 0.29 -23.88 43.03
C THR A 35 0.60 -23.87 44.51
N ASN A 36 1.60 -23.08 44.93
CA ASN A 36 1.77 -22.69 46.33
C ASN A 36 1.49 -21.18 46.46
N PRO A 37 0.51 -20.77 47.29
CA PRO A 37 0.33 -19.37 47.66
C PRO A 37 0.94 -19.05 49.04
N LEU A 38 1.23 -17.75 49.24
CA LEU A 38 1.37 -16.98 50.50
C LEU A 38 2.75 -17.00 51.23
N PRO A 39 3.11 -15.96 52.03
CA PRO A 39 2.23 -14.94 52.62
C PRO A 39 2.67 -13.46 52.56
N THR A 40 1.63 -12.66 52.78
CA THR A 40 1.51 -11.29 53.27
C THR A 40 2.45 -10.95 54.44
N ILE A 41 3.06 -9.76 54.42
CA ILE A 41 3.51 -9.05 55.63
C ILE A 41 2.84 -7.67 55.68
N THR A 42 2.13 -7.46 56.77
CA THR A 42 1.44 -6.23 57.18
C THR A 42 2.35 -5.30 57.99
N GLN A 43 2.24 -4.00 57.68
CA GLN A 43 2.29 -2.79 58.53
C GLN A 43 3.47 -2.55 59.50
N SER A 44 4.11 -1.38 59.34
CA SER A 44 4.30 -0.42 60.45
C SER A 44 4.37 1.03 59.92
N ARG A 45 4.13 1.98 60.83
CA ARG A 45 3.56 3.32 60.61
C ARG A 45 4.58 4.44 60.34
N ASN A 46 4.09 5.46 59.64
CA ASN A 46 4.35 6.91 59.72
C ASN A 46 5.70 7.41 60.26
N HIS A 47 6.42 8.14 59.42
CA HIS A 47 6.87 9.50 59.79
C HIS A 47 6.88 10.43 58.58
N HIS A 48 6.17 11.56 58.74
CA HIS A 48 6.27 12.74 57.90
C HIS A 48 7.68 13.32 57.96
N VAL A 49 8.33 13.51 56.80
CA VAL A 49 9.40 14.48 56.62
C VAL A 49 9.22 15.14 55.24
N SER A 50 9.22 16.48 55.25
CA SER A 50 9.03 17.40 54.12
C SER A 50 10.11 17.25 53.02
N PRO A 51 9.86 17.73 51.79
CA PRO A 51 10.63 17.35 50.61
C PRO A 51 11.98 18.07 50.53
N ILE A 52 13.07 17.30 50.38
CA ILE A 52 14.40 17.79 50.00
C ILE A 52 14.54 17.66 48.48
N ALA A 53 14.92 18.77 47.85
CA ALA A 53 15.21 18.87 46.42
C ALA A 53 16.25 17.83 45.99
N VAL A 54 15.89 16.95 45.05
CA VAL A 54 16.85 16.09 44.36
C VAL A 54 17.37 16.83 43.16
N ILE A 55 18.62 17.28 43.28
CA ILE A 55 19.45 17.76 42.20
C ILE A 55 19.66 16.60 41.22
N SER A 56 19.22 16.78 39.98
CA SER A 56 19.47 15.86 38.87
C SER A 56 20.97 15.72 38.64
N GLY A 57 21.54 14.59 39.03
CA GLY A 57 22.90 14.21 38.64
C GLY A 57 22.94 13.94 37.14
N ASN A 58 23.73 14.73 36.42
CA ASN A 58 24.16 14.42 35.06
C ASN A 58 25.01 13.14 35.11
N GLU A 59 24.43 12.01 34.70
CA GLU A 59 25.23 10.87 34.23
C GLU A 59 25.74 11.21 32.82
N THR A 60 26.93 11.79 32.73
CA THR A 60 27.70 11.82 31.49
C THR A 60 28.16 10.41 31.17
N SER A 61 27.39 9.72 30.32
CA SER A 61 27.85 8.48 29.68
C SER A 61 29.02 8.82 28.75
N ILE A 62 30.22 8.44 29.19
CA ILE A 62 31.44 8.54 28.39
C ILE A 62 31.33 7.48 27.29
N SER A 63 31.00 7.92 26.09
CA SER A 63 31.01 7.10 24.88
C SER A 63 32.46 6.70 24.56
N PRO A 64 32.70 5.47 24.03
CA PRO A 64 34.05 5.06 23.67
C PRO A 64 34.61 5.96 22.56
N PRO A 65 35.93 6.24 22.55
CA PRO A 65 36.56 7.34 21.80
C PRO A 65 36.56 7.20 20.26
N ASN A 66 35.86 6.20 19.71
CA ASN A 66 35.72 5.96 18.26
C ASN A 66 34.25 5.72 17.83
N SER A 67 33.27 6.18 18.61
CA SER A 67 31.87 6.14 18.18
C SER A 67 31.65 7.23 17.13
N PRO A 68 31.23 6.93 15.89
CA PRO A 68 30.84 7.99 14.96
C PRO A 68 29.74 8.85 15.61
N PRO A 69 29.70 10.16 15.32
CA PRO A 69 28.70 11.04 15.90
C PRO A 69 27.30 10.47 15.64
N PRO A 70 26.37 10.60 16.60
CA PRO A 70 25.02 10.07 16.45
C PRO A 70 24.39 10.67 15.19
N ARG A 71 23.95 9.80 14.28
CA ARG A 71 23.36 10.21 13.01
C ARG A 71 22.12 11.06 13.25
N LEU A 72 21.94 12.09 12.40
CA LEU A 72 20.84 13.03 12.50
C LEU A 72 19.51 12.28 12.41
N LYS A 73 18.65 12.46 13.43
CA LYS A 73 17.28 11.92 13.43
C LYS A 73 16.32 12.95 12.87
N VAL A 74 15.57 12.60 11.83
CA VAL A 74 14.71 13.54 11.11
C VAL A 74 13.28 13.01 11.00
N ASN A 75 12.30 13.91 10.98
CA ASN A 75 10.91 13.56 10.70
C ASN A 75 10.67 13.57 9.19
N PRO A 76 10.05 12.54 8.58
CA PRO A 76 9.78 12.53 7.14
C PRO A 76 9.00 13.77 6.64
N ASN A 77 8.16 14.37 7.51
CA ASN A 77 7.39 15.57 7.18
C ASN A 77 8.21 16.86 7.13
N SER A 78 9.49 16.86 7.54
CA SER A 78 10.33 18.06 7.47
C SER A 78 10.72 18.44 6.04
N LEU A 79 10.53 17.51 5.08
CA LEU A 79 10.77 17.73 3.67
C LEU A 79 9.56 17.25 2.88
N GLN A 80 8.89 18.19 2.21
CA GLN A 80 7.73 17.92 1.37
C GLN A 80 7.87 18.70 0.05
N TYR A 81 7.41 18.09 -1.03
CA TYR A 81 7.44 18.70 -2.36
C TYR A 81 6.03 18.74 -2.96
N PRO A 82 5.73 19.71 -3.83
CA PRO A 82 4.58 19.61 -4.71
C PRO A 82 4.61 18.28 -5.48
N ALA A 83 3.44 17.68 -5.72
CA ALA A 83 3.34 16.42 -6.44
C ALA A 83 4.05 16.50 -7.80
N GLY A 84 5.05 15.63 -8.02
CA GLY A 84 5.81 15.57 -9.27
C GLY A 84 7.02 16.50 -9.36
N TYR A 85 7.22 17.41 -8.41
CA TYR A 85 8.41 18.25 -8.37
C TYR A 85 9.66 17.39 -8.10
N LEU A 86 10.73 17.64 -8.86
CA LEU A 86 12.01 16.99 -8.68
C LEU A 86 12.83 17.74 -7.62
N GLY A 87 12.82 17.21 -6.40
CA GLY A 87 13.59 17.74 -5.28
C GLY A 87 14.83 16.90 -4.98
N ALA A 88 15.50 17.22 -3.86
CA ALA A 88 16.70 16.53 -3.38
C ALA A 88 17.74 16.27 -4.49
N VAL A 89 17.93 17.26 -5.37
CA VAL A 89 18.88 17.19 -6.47
C VAL A 89 20.29 17.27 -5.87
N PRO A 90 21.15 16.25 -6.06
CA PRO A 90 22.46 16.26 -5.45
C PRO A 90 23.33 17.40 -5.99
N ASP A 91 24.08 18.07 -5.10
CA ASP A 91 25.04 19.08 -5.51
C ASP A 91 26.28 18.40 -6.12
N ARG A 92 26.41 18.53 -7.44
CA ARG A 92 27.51 17.95 -8.23
C ARG A 92 28.78 18.80 -8.20
N THR A 93 28.75 19.98 -7.59
CA THR A 93 29.91 20.90 -7.53
C THR A 93 30.91 20.53 -6.43
N ILE A 94 30.51 19.65 -5.49
CA ILE A 94 31.28 19.35 -4.27
C ILE A 94 32.32 18.24 -4.46
N ASP A 95 32.37 17.55 -5.62
CA ASP A 95 33.33 16.46 -5.79
C ASP A 95 33.92 16.36 -7.21
N PRO A 96 34.94 17.18 -7.54
CA PRO A 96 35.70 17.02 -8.78
C PRO A 96 36.69 15.84 -8.73
N GLU A 97 36.98 15.27 -7.54
CA GLU A 97 38.17 14.42 -7.35
C GLU A 97 37.94 12.98 -6.83
N ASN A 98 36.79 12.60 -6.24
CA ASN A 98 36.66 11.27 -5.62
C ASN A 98 35.77 10.25 -6.37
N GLY A 99 36.16 9.96 -7.60
CA GLY A 99 35.78 8.73 -8.27
C GLY A 99 36.70 8.49 -9.44
N SER A 100 37.78 7.74 -9.23
CA SER A 100 38.68 7.41 -10.33
C SER A 100 37.88 6.76 -11.47
N ILE A 101 38.31 6.97 -12.73
CA ILE A 101 37.76 6.24 -13.88
C ILE A 101 37.75 4.72 -13.61
N ALA A 102 38.66 4.22 -12.76
CA ALA A 102 38.69 2.83 -12.35
C ALA A 102 37.45 2.43 -11.51
N GLU A 103 37.10 3.15 -10.44
CA GLU A 103 35.91 2.87 -9.61
C GLU A 103 34.61 2.97 -10.41
N ALA A 104 34.54 3.98 -11.27
CA ALA A 104 33.49 4.19 -12.24
C ALA A 104 33.25 2.97 -13.15
N MET A 105 34.33 2.36 -13.61
CA MET A 105 34.32 1.19 -14.49
C MET A 105 34.15 -0.13 -13.73
N GLU A 106 34.41 -0.14 -12.43
CA GLU A 106 34.28 -1.33 -11.58
C GLU A 106 32.83 -1.83 -11.50
N TYR A 107 31.87 -0.94 -11.23
CA TYR A 107 30.46 -1.33 -11.25
C TYR A 107 29.99 -1.76 -12.64
N LEU A 108 30.39 -1.04 -13.69
CA LEU A 108 30.04 -1.41 -15.06
C LEU A 108 30.53 -2.83 -15.38
N THR A 109 31.80 -3.11 -15.08
CA THR A 109 32.40 -4.44 -15.31
C THR A 109 31.70 -5.50 -14.47
N SER A 110 31.46 -5.21 -13.19
CA SER A 110 30.78 -6.12 -12.26
C SER A 110 29.36 -6.46 -12.71
N ILE A 111 28.61 -5.48 -13.23
CA ILE A 111 27.25 -5.65 -13.76
C ILE A 111 27.26 -6.55 -15.00
N LEU A 112 28.21 -6.34 -15.92
CA LEU A 112 28.35 -7.13 -17.14
C LEU A 112 28.80 -8.57 -16.87
N SER A 113 29.51 -8.82 -15.76
CA SER A 113 30.01 -10.15 -15.38
C SER A 113 29.11 -10.90 -14.40
N THR A 114 27.93 -10.37 -14.06
CA THR A 114 27.01 -11.03 -13.13
C THR A 114 26.48 -12.35 -13.69
N LYS A 115 26.05 -13.24 -12.78
CA LYS A 115 25.41 -14.51 -13.13
C LYS A 115 23.89 -14.50 -12.88
N VAL A 116 23.26 -13.32 -12.85
CA VAL A 116 21.84 -13.18 -12.44
C VAL A 116 20.88 -14.08 -13.23
N TYR A 117 21.18 -14.36 -14.50
CA TYR A 117 20.31 -15.12 -15.40
C TYR A 117 20.27 -16.63 -15.13
N ASP A 118 21.04 -17.13 -14.15
CA ASP A 118 20.88 -18.51 -13.67
C ASP A 118 19.55 -18.72 -12.93
N VAL A 119 18.97 -17.62 -12.41
CA VAL A 119 17.72 -17.60 -11.63
C VAL A 119 16.73 -16.52 -12.07
N ALA A 120 17.22 -15.39 -12.60
CA ALA A 120 16.40 -14.30 -13.07
C ALA A 120 16.11 -14.45 -14.57
N ILE A 121 15.01 -13.86 -15.02
CA ILE A 121 14.74 -13.66 -16.44
C ILE A 121 15.09 -12.23 -16.85
N GLU A 122 15.41 -12.04 -18.12
CA GLU A 122 15.31 -10.71 -18.72
C GLU A 122 13.84 -10.33 -18.81
N THR A 123 13.42 -9.37 -17.98
CA THR A 123 12.01 -9.01 -17.90
C THR A 123 11.60 -8.12 -19.07
N PRO A 124 10.33 -8.14 -19.49
CA PRO A 124 9.85 -7.26 -20.55
C PRO A 124 9.93 -5.77 -20.21
N LEU A 125 10.22 -4.95 -21.22
CA LEU A 125 9.99 -3.50 -21.22
C LEU A 125 8.69 -3.20 -21.98
N HIS A 126 7.57 -3.16 -21.27
CA HIS A 126 6.24 -3.05 -21.88
C HIS A 126 5.84 -1.61 -22.14
N PHE A 127 5.37 -1.32 -23.34
CA PHE A 127 4.67 -0.06 -23.62
C PHE A 127 3.32 -0.04 -22.89
N ALA A 128 3.09 1.00 -22.08
CA ALA A 128 1.85 1.26 -21.37
C ALA A 128 0.99 2.21 -22.19
N LYS A 129 0.08 1.66 -23.00
CA LYS A 129 -0.68 2.40 -24.01
C LYS A 129 -1.58 3.45 -23.39
N LYS A 130 -2.41 3.09 -22.39
CA LYS A 130 -3.40 4.01 -21.81
C LYS A 130 -2.70 5.12 -21.02
N LEU A 131 -1.64 4.78 -20.29
CA LEU A 131 -0.82 5.77 -19.56
C LEU A 131 -0.14 6.73 -20.53
N SER A 132 0.42 6.21 -21.63
CA SER A 132 1.06 7.01 -22.66
C SER A 132 0.08 7.99 -23.31
N GLU A 133 -1.09 7.50 -23.73
CA GLU A 133 -2.16 8.31 -24.32
C GLU A 133 -2.66 9.39 -23.35
N ARG A 134 -2.88 9.03 -22.08
CA ARG A 134 -3.37 9.95 -21.04
C ARG A 134 -2.37 11.08 -20.74
N LEU A 135 -1.08 10.80 -20.74
CA LEU A 135 -0.04 11.77 -20.38
C LEU A 135 0.51 12.52 -21.60
N GLY A 136 0.36 11.96 -22.81
CA GLY A 136 1.01 12.46 -24.03
C GLY A 136 2.52 12.19 -24.06
N VAL A 137 2.98 11.15 -23.38
CA VAL A 137 4.38 10.67 -23.39
C VAL A 137 4.41 9.21 -23.82
N ARG A 138 5.59 8.64 -24.08
CA ARG A 138 5.75 7.21 -24.34
C ARG A 138 6.28 6.55 -23.07
N MET A 139 5.35 6.04 -22.25
CA MET A 139 5.65 5.37 -20.99
C MET A 139 5.90 3.88 -21.19
N TYR A 140 7.01 3.41 -20.66
CA TYR A 140 7.39 2.00 -20.63
C TYR A 140 7.48 1.50 -19.19
N LEU A 141 7.10 0.24 -18.98
CA LEU A 141 7.11 -0.44 -17.69
C LEU A 141 8.16 -1.55 -17.73
N LYS A 142 9.17 -1.47 -16.87
CA LYS A 142 10.15 -2.54 -16.70
C LYS A 142 9.62 -3.55 -15.68
N ARG A 143 9.19 -4.72 -16.18
CA ARG A 143 8.33 -5.70 -15.48
C ARG A 143 9.08 -6.63 -14.51
N GLU A 144 9.77 -6.06 -13.52
CA GLU A 144 10.46 -6.85 -12.49
C GLU A 144 9.53 -7.64 -11.57
N ASP A 145 8.25 -7.31 -11.54
CA ASP A 145 7.18 -8.10 -10.93
C ASP A 145 6.96 -9.47 -11.59
N LEU A 146 7.51 -9.71 -12.79
CA LEU A 146 7.42 -10.99 -13.49
C LEU A 146 8.60 -11.93 -13.21
N GLN A 147 9.52 -11.56 -12.33
CA GLN A 147 10.56 -12.49 -11.87
C GLN A 147 9.94 -13.71 -11.16
N PRO A 148 10.64 -14.85 -11.04
CA PRO A 148 10.13 -16.05 -10.38
C PRO A 148 9.70 -15.86 -8.91
N VAL A 149 10.29 -14.87 -8.22
CA VAL A 149 9.93 -14.45 -6.85
C VAL A 149 9.14 -13.14 -6.82
N PHE A 150 8.51 -12.80 -7.94
CA PHE A 150 7.65 -11.63 -8.13
C PHE A 150 8.29 -10.28 -7.80
N SER A 151 9.63 -10.18 -7.82
CA SER A 151 10.37 -8.94 -7.60
C SER A 151 11.82 -9.00 -8.09
N PHE A 152 12.44 -7.84 -8.24
CA PHE A 152 13.85 -7.71 -8.67
C PHE A 152 14.88 -8.27 -7.68
N LYS A 153 14.50 -8.52 -6.41
CA LYS A 153 15.44 -8.82 -5.30
C LYS A 153 16.29 -10.06 -5.56
N ILE A 154 15.79 -11.00 -6.35
CA ILE A 154 16.51 -12.22 -6.76
C ILE A 154 17.84 -11.91 -7.45
N ARG A 155 17.94 -10.81 -8.19
CA ARG A 155 19.15 -10.47 -8.96
C ARG A 155 20.34 -10.20 -8.05
N GLY A 156 20.22 -9.24 -7.13
CA GLY A 156 21.30 -8.91 -6.20
C GLY A 156 21.56 -9.99 -5.15
N ALA A 157 20.52 -10.67 -4.65
CA ALA A 157 20.71 -11.79 -3.72
C ALA A 157 21.55 -12.89 -4.37
N TYR A 158 21.17 -13.33 -5.57
CA TYR A 158 21.90 -14.37 -6.28
C TYR A 158 23.31 -13.92 -6.68
N ASN A 159 23.49 -12.70 -7.17
CA ASN A 159 24.81 -12.23 -7.61
C ASN A 159 25.83 -12.21 -6.47
N MET A 160 25.43 -11.79 -5.27
CA MET A 160 26.29 -11.86 -4.09
C MET A 160 26.55 -13.31 -3.69
N MET A 161 25.50 -14.13 -3.60
CA MET A 161 25.62 -15.53 -3.14
C MET A 161 26.45 -16.39 -4.09
N ALA A 162 26.34 -16.18 -5.40
CA ALA A 162 27.10 -16.89 -6.42
C ALA A 162 28.60 -16.55 -6.44
N LYS A 163 29.02 -15.51 -5.69
CA LYS A 163 30.42 -15.13 -5.49
C LYS A 163 30.99 -15.64 -4.16
N LEU A 164 30.17 -16.23 -3.30
CA LEU A 164 30.65 -16.84 -2.06
C LEU A 164 31.53 -18.06 -2.36
N THR A 165 32.48 -18.31 -1.49
CA THR A 165 33.32 -19.51 -1.57
C THR A 165 32.51 -20.76 -1.27
N ALA A 166 32.99 -21.93 -1.71
CA ALA A 166 32.37 -23.21 -1.38
C ALA A 166 32.26 -23.41 0.14
N GLU A 167 33.26 -22.98 0.93
CA GLU A 167 33.23 -23.04 2.40
C GLU A 167 32.12 -22.16 2.99
N GLN A 168 31.94 -20.95 2.46
CA GLN A 168 30.86 -20.05 2.91
C GLN A 168 29.48 -20.61 2.57
N LEU A 169 29.32 -21.20 1.38
CA LEU A 169 28.06 -21.85 0.97
C LEU A 169 27.78 -23.12 1.78
N GLU A 170 28.80 -23.91 2.12
CA GLU A 170 28.66 -25.10 2.96
C GLU A 170 28.21 -24.75 4.38
N LYS A 171 28.74 -23.67 4.96
CA LYS A 171 28.25 -23.14 6.26
C LYS A 171 26.81 -22.64 6.17
N GLY A 172 26.46 -22.02 5.04
CA GLY A 172 25.14 -21.48 4.79
C GLY A 172 25.06 -19.96 4.94
N VAL A 173 23.90 -19.43 4.56
CA VAL A 173 23.63 -17.98 4.54
C VAL A 173 22.50 -17.61 5.49
N ILE A 174 22.47 -16.35 5.90
CA ILE A 174 21.42 -15.82 6.77
C ILE A 174 20.99 -14.42 6.34
N CYS A 175 19.71 -14.11 6.46
CA CYS A 175 19.23 -12.73 6.32
C CYS A 175 18.05 -12.45 7.26
N SER A 176 17.68 -11.18 7.41
CA SER A 176 16.41 -10.80 8.02
C SER A 176 15.52 -10.06 7.04
N SER A 177 14.37 -10.65 6.73
CA SER A 177 13.31 -10.08 5.88
C SER A 177 12.05 -10.94 5.95
N ALA A 178 10.88 -10.32 5.91
CA ALA A 178 9.58 -10.99 5.80
C ALA A 178 8.91 -10.72 4.44
N GLY A 179 9.70 -10.49 3.38
CA GLY A 179 9.17 -10.12 2.06
C GLY A 179 10.11 -10.44 0.91
N ASN A 180 10.14 -9.58 -0.10
CA ASN A 180 10.83 -9.80 -1.39
C ASN A 180 12.30 -10.24 -1.26
N HIS A 181 13.05 -9.73 -0.28
CA HIS A 181 14.45 -10.12 -0.07
C HIS A 181 14.58 -11.57 0.45
N ALA A 182 13.70 -11.99 1.37
CA ALA A 182 13.70 -13.36 1.87
C ALA A 182 13.46 -14.38 0.77
N GLN A 183 12.47 -14.15 -0.10
CA GLN A 183 12.21 -15.03 -1.25
C GLN A 183 13.40 -15.05 -2.22
N GLY A 184 14.02 -13.89 -2.49
CA GLY A 184 15.21 -13.80 -3.31
C GLY A 184 16.39 -14.62 -2.77
N VAL A 185 16.66 -14.54 -1.46
CA VAL A 185 17.71 -15.33 -0.79
C VAL A 185 17.36 -16.82 -0.77
N ALA A 186 16.12 -17.18 -0.43
CA ALA A 186 15.68 -18.58 -0.36
C ALA A 186 15.80 -19.28 -1.72
N MET A 187 15.29 -18.67 -2.80
CA MET A 187 15.41 -19.24 -4.14
C MET A 187 16.87 -19.29 -4.61
N SER A 188 17.69 -18.30 -4.26
CA SER A 188 19.12 -18.30 -4.58
C SER A 188 19.86 -19.43 -3.87
N ALA A 189 19.54 -19.68 -2.60
CA ALA A 189 20.13 -20.75 -1.81
C ALA A 189 19.77 -22.13 -2.38
N ALA A 190 18.49 -22.33 -2.71
CA ALA A 190 18.02 -23.55 -3.36
C ALA A 190 18.74 -23.81 -4.68
N LYS A 191 18.97 -22.77 -5.50
CA LYS A 191 19.73 -22.88 -6.76
C LYS A 191 21.20 -23.27 -6.54
N LEU A 192 21.84 -22.67 -5.53
CA LEU A 192 23.26 -22.89 -5.22
C LEU A 192 23.50 -24.15 -4.38
N GLY A 193 22.44 -24.82 -3.91
CA GLY A 193 22.54 -26.01 -3.07
C GLY A 193 23.07 -25.73 -1.67
N CYS A 194 22.85 -24.52 -1.13
CA CYS A 194 23.24 -24.15 0.23
C CYS A 194 22.03 -23.95 1.14
N THR A 195 22.25 -23.98 2.45
CA THR A 195 21.21 -23.67 3.43
C THR A 195 21.01 -22.16 3.56
N ALA A 196 19.76 -21.73 3.75
CA ALA A 196 19.42 -20.35 4.06
C ALA A 196 18.58 -20.27 5.33
N VAL A 197 19.03 -19.45 6.28
CA VAL A 197 18.26 -19.08 7.47
C VAL A 197 17.63 -17.71 7.26
N ILE A 198 16.32 -17.62 7.41
CA ILE A 198 15.58 -16.37 7.21
C ILE A 198 14.92 -15.98 8.52
N VAL A 199 15.40 -14.89 9.11
CA VAL A 199 14.88 -14.40 10.39
C VAL A 199 13.78 -13.38 10.16
N MET A 200 12.61 -13.62 10.74
CA MET A 200 11.44 -12.75 10.65
C MET A 200 10.88 -12.43 12.04
N PRO A 201 10.16 -11.30 12.22
CA PRO A 201 9.42 -11.04 13.45
C PRO A 201 8.35 -12.11 13.71
N ARG A 202 8.06 -12.40 14.98
CA ARG A 202 6.97 -13.30 15.40
C ARG A 202 5.59 -12.84 14.92
N THR A 203 5.44 -11.55 14.68
CA THR A 203 4.23 -10.91 14.16
C THR A 203 4.05 -11.09 12.65
N THR A 204 4.99 -11.76 11.96
CA THR A 204 4.91 -12.03 10.52
C THR A 204 3.74 -12.98 10.23
N PRO A 205 2.80 -12.60 9.34
CA PRO A 205 1.70 -13.47 8.95
C PRO A 205 2.17 -14.82 8.40
N GLU A 206 1.43 -15.89 8.74
CA GLU A 206 1.73 -17.28 8.35
C GLU A 206 2.04 -17.46 6.87
N ILE A 207 1.18 -16.90 6.01
CA ILE A 207 1.33 -16.97 4.56
C ILE A 207 2.69 -16.44 4.05
N LYS A 208 3.30 -15.46 4.75
CA LYS A 208 4.57 -14.86 4.31
C LYS A 208 5.75 -15.76 4.65
N TRP A 209 5.81 -16.30 5.86
CA TRP A 209 6.91 -17.19 6.22
C TRP A 209 6.78 -18.56 5.57
N GLN A 210 5.56 -19.09 5.40
CA GLN A 210 5.34 -20.36 4.70
C GLN A 210 5.84 -20.28 3.25
N SER A 211 5.61 -19.16 2.55
CA SER A 211 6.11 -18.97 1.18
C SER A 211 7.62 -19.04 1.05
N VAL A 212 8.36 -18.78 2.14
CA VAL A 212 9.81 -18.85 2.18
C VAL A 212 10.30 -20.25 2.55
N GLU A 213 9.57 -20.96 3.42
CA GLU A 213 9.81 -22.38 3.69
C GLU A 213 9.55 -23.26 2.47
N ASP A 214 8.51 -22.94 1.68
CA ASP A 214 8.18 -23.65 0.43
C ASP A 214 9.30 -23.52 -0.62
N LEU A 215 10.16 -22.50 -0.50
CA LEU A 215 11.38 -22.32 -1.30
C LEU A 215 12.60 -23.07 -0.74
N GLY A 216 12.44 -23.81 0.35
CA GLY A 216 13.47 -24.66 0.97
C GLY A 216 14.36 -23.95 2.01
N ALA A 217 13.99 -22.74 2.46
CA ALA A 217 14.73 -22.03 3.50
C ALA A 217 14.20 -22.35 4.91
N THR A 218 15.08 -22.26 5.90
CA THR A 218 14.72 -22.39 7.32
C THR A 218 14.27 -21.03 7.86
N VAL A 219 13.01 -20.93 8.30
CA VAL A 219 12.52 -19.69 8.92
C VAL A 219 12.72 -19.71 10.43
N VAL A 220 13.15 -18.57 10.98
CA VAL A 220 13.30 -18.34 12.41
C VAL A 220 12.49 -17.12 12.83
N LEU A 221 11.44 -17.34 13.63
CA LEU A 221 10.56 -16.27 14.13
C LEU A 221 11.07 -15.73 15.48
N VAL A 222 11.65 -14.53 15.48
CA VAL A 222 12.26 -13.90 16.67
C VAL A 222 11.96 -12.41 16.71
N GLY A 223 11.71 -11.90 17.92
CA GLY A 223 11.37 -10.50 18.17
C GLY A 223 9.96 -10.12 17.72
N ASP A 224 9.53 -8.94 18.13
CA ASP A 224 8.23 -8.37 17.75
C ASP A 224 8.37 -7.36 16.60
N THR A 225 9.61 -6.90 16.35
CA THR A 225 9.95 -5.89 15.33
C THR A 225 11.00 -6.37 14.33
N TYR A 226 11.04 -5.75 13.15
CA TYR A 226 12.07 -6.00 12.15
C TYR A 226 13.49 -5.73 12.68
N ASP A 227 13.66 -4.66 13.47
CA ASP A 227 14.94 -4.25 14.02
C ASP A 227 15.49 -5.33 14.98
N GLU A 228 14.64 -5.93 15.82
CA GLU A 228 15.00 -7.07 16.68
C GLU A 228 15.37 -8.33 15.87
N ALA A 229 14.56 -8.68 14.86
CA ALA A 229 14.82 -9.81 13.98
C ALA A 229 16.17 -9.64 13.22
N GLN A 230 16.47 -8.42 12.79
CA GLN A 230 17.74 -8.11 12.12
C GLN A 230 18.94 -8.18 13.07
N ALA A 231 18.79 -7.64 14.29
CA ALA A 231 19.83 -7.72 15.31
C ALA A 231 20.17 -9.18 15.63
N PHE A 232 19.15 -10.02 15.84
CA PHE A 232 19.31 -11.46 16.03
C PHE A 232 19.98 -12.14 14.83
N ALA A 233 19.56 -11.83 13.60
CA ALA A 233 20.17 -12.41 12.41
C ALA A 233 21.66 -12.08 12.28
N LYS A 234 22.06 -10.84 12.58
CA LYS A 234 23.47 -10.42 12.56
C LYS A 234 24.29 -11.11 13.66
N GLN A 235 23.74 -11.20 14.86
CA GLN A 235 24.38 -11.90 15.97
C GLN A 235 24.59 -13.39 15.64
N ARG A 236 23.52 -14.07 15.21
CA ARG A 236 23.57 -15.48 14.82
C ARG A 236 24.53 -15.73 13.66
N ALA A 237 24.60 -14.81 12.69
CA ALA A 237 25.58 -14.89 11.61
C ALA A 237 27.02 -14.96 12.13
N GLN A 238 27.35 -14.15 13.13
CA GLN A 238 28.67 -14.13 13.75
C GLN A 238 28.94 -15.38 14.59
N GLU A 239 27.96 -15.82 15.39
CA GLU A 239 28.09 -16.97 16.29
C GLU A 239 28.21 -18.31 15.52
N GLU A 240 27.43 -18.49 14.46
CA GLU A 240 27.36 -19.73 13.68
C GLU A 240 28.25 -19.69 12.42
N GLY A 241 28.90 -18.55 12.13
CA GLY A 241 29.74 -18.38 10.95
C GLY A 241 28.96 -18.37 9.62
N LEU A 242 27.67 -18.03 9.66
CA LEU A 242 26.82 -17.90 8.47
C LEU A 242 27.11 -16.59 7.75
N THR A 243 27.04 -16.59 6.42
CA THR A 243 27.21 -15.35 5.65
C THR A 243 25.92 -14.53 5.66
N PHE A 244 25.97 -13.31 6.21
CA PHE A 244 24.82 -12.40 6.18
C PHE A 244 24.60 -11.83 4.78
N ILE A 245 23.39 -11.96 4.22
CA ILE A 245 23.03 -11.44 2.91
C ILE A 245 22.22 -10.15 3.05
N PRO A 246 22.85 -8.97 2.87
CA PRO A 246 22.18 -7.68 3.01
C PRO A 246 21.12 -7.45 1.92
N PRO A 247 20.04 -6.73 2.26
CA PRO A 247 18.95 -6.44 1.32
C PRO A 247 19.29 -5.41 0.24
N PHE A 248 20.34 -4.60 0.42
CA PHE A 248 20.71 -3.54 -0.54
C PHE A 248 22.15 -3.05 -0.42
N ASP A 249 22.68 -2.88 0.79
CA ASP A 249 23.95 -2.17 1.03
C ASP A 249 25.18 -3.09 0.86
N HIS A 250 25.42 -3.53 -0.37
CA HIS A 250 26.59 -4.35 -0.71
C HIS A 250 26.93 -4.21 -2.19
N PRO A 251 28.21 -4.05 -2.57
CA PRO A 251 28.60 -3.86 -3.98
C PRO A 251 28.06 -4.93 -4.93
N ASP A 252 28.13 -6.21 -4.54
CA ASP A 252 27.59 -7.30 -5.38
C ASP A 252 26.06 -7.29 -5.47
N VAL A 253 25.37 -6.87 -4.41
CA VAL A 253 23.91 -6.74 -4.46
C VAL A 253 23.54 -5.63 -5.44
N ILE A 254 24.21 -4.47 -5.33
CA ILE A 254 24.05 -3.30 -6.21
C ILE A 254 24.34 -3.68 -7.66
N ALA A 255 25.45 -4.37 -7.93
CA ALA A 255 25.80 -4.84 -9.27
C ALA A 255 24.76 -5.80 -9.84
N GLY A 256 24.22 -6.73 -9.03
CA GLY A 256 23.12 -7.58 -9.46
C GLY A 256 21.89 -6.77 -9.86
N GLN A 257 21.53 -5.73 -9.09
CA GLN A 257 20.38 -4.88 -9.45
C GLN A 257 20.64 -4.01 -10.68
N GLY A 258 21.90 -3.62 -10.92
CA GLY A 258 22.30 -2.83 -12.09
C GLY A 258 22.03 -3.52 -13.44
N THR A 259 21.88 -4.84 -13.44
CA THR A 259 21.45 -5.59 -14.64
C THR A 259 20.09 -5.14 -15.17
N VAL A 260 19.22 -4.58 -14.31
CA VAL A 260 17.95 -3.97 -14.73
C VAL A 260 18.21 -2.76 -15.65
N GLY A 261 19.19 -1.91 -15.30
CA GLY A 261 19.59 -0.75 -16.12
C GLY A 261 20.22 -1.16 -17.45
N MET A 262 21.00 -2.25 -17.44
CA MET A 262 21.53 -2.87 -18.65
C MET A 262 20.43 -3.34 -19.59
N GLU A 263 19.44 -4.08 -19.07
CA GLU A 263 18.32 -4.55 -19.86
C GLU A 263 17.50 -3.40 -20.44
N ILE A 264 17.19 -2.36 -19.64
CA ILE A 264 16.44 -1.19 -20.12
C ILE A 264 17.16 -0.52 -21.28
N THR A 265 18.47 -0.27 -21.15
CA THR A 265 19.25 0.42 -22.18
C THR A 265 19.28 -0.37 -23.49
N ARG A 266 19.36 -1.70 -23.41
CA ARG A 266 19.32 -2.58 -24.59
C ARG A 266 17.92 -2.70 -25.20
N GLN A 267 16.87 -2.70 -24.38
CA GLN A 267 15.48 -2.89 -24.81
C GLN A 267 14.82 -1.60 -25.34
N ALA A 268 15.28 -0.44 -24.89
CA ALA A 268 14.71 0.85 -25.25
C ALA A 268 14.87 1.16 -26.75
N LYS A 269 13.79 1.63 -27.37
CA LYS A 269 13.79 2.05 -28.77
C LYS A 269 13.82 3.58 -28.83
N GLY A 270 15.01 4.13 -29.06
CA GLY A 270 15.24 5.57 -29.16
C GLY A 270 15.64 6.25 -27.83
N PRO A 271 15.83 7.58 -27.84
CA PRO A 271 16.38 8.31 -26.70
C PRO A 271 15.43 8.27 -25.50
N LEU A 272 15.97 8.01 -24.31
CA LEU A 272 15.23 8.02 -23.05
C LEU A 272 15.38 9.37 -22.36
N HIS A 273 14.27 9.93 -21.87
CA HIS A 273 14.28 11.15 -21.05
C HIS A 273 14.62 10.83 -19.60
N ALA A 274 13.92 9.85 -19.01
CA ALA A 274 14.09 9.49 -17.61
C ALA A 274 13.73 8.04 -17.29
N ILE A 275 14.40 7.47 -16.29
CA ILE A 275 14.08 6.20 -15.63
C ILE A 275 13.70 6.51 -14.17
N PHE A 276 12.48 6.16 -13.81
CA PHE A 276 11.92 6.31 -12.47
C PHE A 276 12.10 5.02 -11.68
N VAL A 277 12.77 5.09 -10.53
CA VAL A 277 13.16 3.93 -9.74
C VAL A 277 12.64 4.08 -8.30
N PRO A 278 11.91 3.08 -7.76
CA PRO A 278 11.48 3.14 -6.37
C PRO A 278 12.68 3.01 -5.43
N ILE A 279 12.70 3.81 -4.36
CA ILE A 279 13.78 3.82 -3.39
C ILE A 279 13.27 3.34 -2.04
N GLY A 280 13.90 2.28 -1.52
CA GLY A 280 13.92 1.97 -0.09
C GLY A 280 15.33 2.22 0.43
N GLY A 281 16.13 1.16 0.54
CA GLY A 281 17.54 1.28 0.95
C GLY A 281 18.50 1.74 -0.14
N GLY A 282 18.05 2.03 -1.37
CA GLY A 282 18.87 2.59 -2.45
C GLY A 282 19.56 1.61 -3.41
N GLY A 283 19.58 0.30 -3.12
CA GLY A 283 20.36 -0.67 -3.92
C GLY A 283 19.96 -0.77 -5.40
N LEU A 284 18.66 -0.72 -5.71
CA LEU A 284 18.16 -0.78 -7.10
C LEU A 284 18.57 0.45 -7.91
N ILE A 285 18.30 1.64 -7.37
CA ILE A 285 18.61 2.89 -8.06
C ILE A 285 20.12 3.12 -8.19
N ALA A 286 20.90 2.75 -7.17
CA ALA A 286 22.36 2.83 -7.23
C ALA A 286 22.91 1.97 -8.37
N GLY A 287 22.44 0.72 -8.50
CA GLY A 287 22.87 -0.18 -9.57
C GLY A 287 22.47 0.32 -10.95
N ILE A 288 21.23 0.78 -11.11
CA ILE A 288 20.73 1.33 -12.38
C ILE A 288 21.52 2.61 -12.74
N ALA A 289 21.73 3.52 -11.79
CA ALA A 289 22.47 4.76 -12.02
C ALA A 289 23.92 4.50 -12.41
N ALA A 290 24.60 3.58 -11.71
CA ALA A 290 25.98 3.19 -11.98
C ALA A 290 26.17 2.66 -13.40
N TYR A 291 25.21 1.89 -13.92
CA TYR A 291 25.24 1.44 -15.31
C TYR A 291 24.87 2.56 -16.28
N VAL A 292 23.65 3.11 -16.15
CA VAL A 292 23.05 3.97 -17.16
C VAL A 292 23.84 5.26 -17.32
N LYS A 293 24.38 5.85 -16.25
CA LYS A 293 25.20 7.07 -16.38
C LYS A 293 26.52 6.86 -17.12
N ARG A 294 26.96 5.61 -17.33
CA ARG A 294 28.18 5.28 -18.10
C ARG A 294 27.89 5.07 -19.58
N VAL A 295 26.73 4.50 -19.92
CA VAL A 295 26.36 4.20 -21.32
C VAL A 295 25.43 5.25 -21.94
N SER A 296 24.65 5.97 -21.14
CA SER A 296 23.68 6.99 -21.58
C SER A 296 23.56 8.10 -20.52
N PRO A 297 24.63 8.91 -20.32
CA PRO A 297 24.70 9.92 -19.25
C PRO A 297 23.59 10.97 -19.27
N GLU A 298 23.02 11.22 -20.45
CA GLU A 298 21.91 12.16 -20.68
C GLU A 298 20.58 11.69 -20.07
N VAL A 299 20.41 10.38 -19.84
CA VAL A 299 19.18 9.82 -19.29
C VAL A 299 19.09 10.19 -17.81
N LYS A 300 17.96 10.80 -17.41
CA LYS A 300 17.73 11.16 -16.00
C LYS A 300 17.42 9.91 -15.18
N ILE A 301 18.09 9.74 -14.05
CA ILE A 301 17.78 8.70 -13.07
C ILE A 301 17.09 9.37 -11.89
N ILE A 302 15.78 9.12 -11.77
CA ILE A 302 14.92 9.79 -10.81
C ILE A 302 14.45 8.78 -9.76
N GLY A 303 14.78 9.08 -8.51
CA GLY A 303 14.27 8.38 -7.35
C GLY A 303 12.80 8.65 -7.10
N VAL A 304 12.07 7.65 -6.62
CA VAL A 304 10.71 7.85 -6.13
C VAL A 304 10.58 7.23 -4.74
N GLU A 305 10.14 8.05 -3.77
CA GLU A 305 9.92 7.66 -2.37
C GLU A 305 8.49 8.02 -1.93
N PRO A 306 7.88 7.26 -1.00
CA PRO A 306 6.70 7.72 -0.29
C PRO A 306 7.02 8.98 0.52
N ALA A 307 6.08 9.93 0.58
CA ALA A 307 6.24 11.17 1.34
C ALA A 307 6.46 10.94 2.85
N ASP A 308 6.03 9.78 3.37
CA ASP A 308 6.16 9.34 4.76
C ASP A 308 7.31 8.32 4.99
N ALA A 309 8.12 8.03 3.96
CA ALA A 309 9.29 7.16 4.01
C ALA A 309 10.37 7.64 3.01
N ASN A 310 10.82 8.89 3.17
CA ASN A 310 11.68 9.65 2.25
C ASN A 310 13.14 9.78 2.72
N ALA A 311 13.74 8.66 3.16
CA ALA A 311 15.05 8.64 3.79
C ALA A 311 16.18 9.08 2.84
N MET A 312 16.12 8.73 1.55
CA MET A 312 17.12 9.14 0.58
C MET A 312 17.00 10.63 0.26
N ALA A 313 15.79 11.15 0.04
CA ALA A 313 15.55 12.56 -0.23
C ALA A 313 16.08 13.43 0.91
N LEU A 314 15.78 13.06 2.16
CA LEU A 314 16.30 13.77 3.34
C LEU A 314 17.82 13.63 3.48
N SER A 315 18.37 12.45 3.24
CA SER A 315 19.83 12.26 3.30
C SER A 315 20.56 13.14 2.27
N LEU A 316 20.01 13.25 1.06
CA LEU A 316 20.56 14.12 0.02
C LEU A 316 20.39 15.60 0.34
N HIS A 317 19.24 15.97 0.92
CA HIS A 317 18.99 17.34 1.37
C HIS A 317 19.98 17.79 2.46
N HIS A 318 20.31 16.90 3.39
CA HIS A 318 21.29 17.18 4.46
C HIS A 318 22.74 16.96 4.03
N GLY A 319 22.99 16.32 2.88
CA GLY A 319 24.33 15.97 2.39
C GLY A 319 24.98 14.79 3.12
N GLU A 320 24.29 14.18 4.09
CA GLU A 320 24.73 13.03 4.89
C GLU A 320 23.56 12.07 5.16
N ARG A 321 23.86 10.81 5.49
CA ARG A 321 22.81 9.84 5.84
C ARG A 321 22.09 10.25 7.12
N VAL A 322 20.76 10.23 7.06
CA VAL A 322 19.90 10.50 8.22
C VAL A 322 19.11 9.25 8.63
N ILE A 323 18.60 9.26 9.86
CA ILE A 323 17.70 8.23 10.39
C ILE A 323 16.31 8.83 10.56
N LEU A 324 15.30 8.25 9.91
CA LEU A 324 13.92 8.65 10.14
C LEU A 324 13.44 8.22 11.53
N ASN A 325 12.82 9.15 12.27
CA ASN A 325 12.26 8.86 13.60
C ASN A 325 10.95 8.06 13.54
N GLN A 326 10.25 8.12 12.41
CA GLN A 326 9.03 7.38 12.10
C GLN A 326 8.99 7.08 10.61
N ILE A 327 8.28 6.03 10.21
CA ILE A 327 8.14 5.60 8.82
C ILE A 327 6.72 5.12 8.55
N GLY A 328 6.18 5.49 7.39
CA GLY A 328 4.94 4.94 6.87
C GLY A 328 5.08 3.46 6.50
N GLY A 329 4.12 2.64 6.91
CA GLY A 329 4.12 1.18 6.65
C GLY A 329 3.33 0.73 5.42
N PHE A 330 2.77 1.66 4.63
CA PHE A 330 1.89 1.27 3.51
C PHE A 330 2.65 0.55 2.39
N ALA A 331 3.82 1.07 2.02
CA ALA A 331 4.74 0.46 1.06
C ALA A 331 5.92 -0.17 1.81
N ASP A 332 5.70 -1.37 2.35
CA ASP A 332 6.65 -2.10 3.20
C ASP A 332 8.00 -2.38 2.53
N GLY A 333 8.01 -2.60 1.20
CA GLY A 333 9.25 -2.79 0.44
C GLY A 333 10.20 -1.58 0.40
N VAL A 334 9.70 -0.38 0.73
CA VAL A 334 10.46 0.89 0.74
C VAL A 334 10.44 1.60 2.10
N ALA A 335 9.81 1.02 3.11
CA ALA A 335 9.75 1.56 4.46
C ALA A 335 11.09 1.39 5.20
N VAL A 336 12.09 2.18 4.80
CA VAL A 336 13.46 2.11 5.29
C VAL A 336 13.79 3.36 6.10
N LYS A 337 14.20 3.19 7.37
CA LYS A 337 14.56 4.33 8.25
C LYS A 337 15.87 4.99 7.85
N GLU A 338 16.78 4.22 7.27
CA GLU A 338 18.12 4.67 6.92
C GLU A 338 18.63 3.97 5.66
N VAL A 339 19.11 4.77 4.71
CA VAL A 339 19.66 4.28 3.43
C VAL A 339 21.03 3.63 3.58
N GLY A 340 21.41 2.79 2.61
CA GLY A 340 22.72 2.15 2.61
C GLY A 340 23.86 3.15 2.46
N GLU A 341 25.01 2.86 3.05
CA GLU A 341 26.23 3.66 2.93
C GLU A 341 26.68 3.81 1.48
N GLU A 342 26.88 2.69 0.83
CA GLU A 342 27.39 2.65 -0.54
C GLU A 342 26.33 3.14 -1.51
N THR A 343 25.07 2.80 -1.25
CA THR A 343 23.96 3.28 -2.08
C THR A 343 23.80 4.80 -2.00
N PHE A 344 23.99 5.42 -0.83
CA PHE A 344 23.95 6.86 -0.66
C PHE A 344 25.10 7.54 -1.39
N ARG A 345 26.33 7.00 -1.26
CA ARG A 345 27.51 7.49 -1.97
C ARG A 345 27.25 7.54 -3.48
N ILE A 346 26.75 6.45 -4.06
CA ILE A 346 26.44 6.36 -5.49
C ILE A 346 25.32 7.34 -5.86
N CYS A 347 24.23 7.39 -5.09
CA CYS A 347 23.08 8.24 -5.41
C CYS A 347 23.43 9.74 -5.35
N ARG A 348 24.26 10.15 -4.38
CA ARG A 348 24.75 11.53 -4.27
C ARG A 348 25.54 11.97 -5.51
N THR A 349 26.21 11.05 -6.20
CA THR A 349 27.00 11.41 -7.39
C THR A 349 26.23 11.23 -8.70
N LEU A 350 25.39 10.19 -8.81
CA LEU A 350 24.84 9.76 -10.10
C LEU A 350 23.35 10.03 -10.31
N MET A 351 22.59 10.28 -9.24
CA MET A 351 21.15 10.52 -9.36
C MET A 351 20.83 11.95 -9.80
N ASP A 352 19.66 12.16 -10.41
CA ASP A 352 19.20 13.49 -10.85
C ASP A 352 18.20 14.14 -9.88
N GLY A 353 17.72 13.42 -8.87
CA GLY A 353 16.82 13.92 -7.82
C GLY A 353 15.78 12.88 -7.41
N VAL A 354 14.89 13.29 -6.50
CA VAL A 354 13.81 12.46 -5.95
C VAL A 354 12.45 13.13 -6.13
N VAL A 355 11.45 12.35 -6.52
CA VAL A 355 10.03 12.72 -6.49
C VAL A 355 9.38 12.02 -5.30
N LEU A 356 8.61 12.78 -4.51
CA LEU A 356 7.81 12.23 -3.42
C LEU A 356 6.39 11.95 -3.87
N VAL A 357 5.82 10.83 -3.42
CA VAL A 357 4.43 10.46 -3.72
C VAL A 357 3.64 10.11 -2.47
N THR A 358 2.34 10.34 -2.54
CA THR A 358 1.41 10.04 -1.46
C THR A 358 0.81 8.63 -1.61
N ARG A 359 0.18 8.15 -0.53
CA ARG A 359 -0.47 6.84 -0.46
C ARG A 359 -1.54 6.65 -1.54
N ASP A 360 -2.40 7.63 -1.70
CA ASP A 360 -3.48 7.67 -2.70
C ASP A 360 -2.94 7.66 -4.14
N ALA A 361 -1.85 8.38 -4.42
CA ALA A 361 -1.19 8.35 -5.73
C ALA A 361 -0.62 6.95 -6.05
N MET A 362 -0.02 6.27 -5.07
CA MET A 362 0.41 4.88 -5.23
C MET A 362 -0.77 3.95 -5.52
N CYS A 363 -1.88 4.08 -4.78
CA CYS A 363 -3.10 3.28 -5.02
C CYS A 363 -3.68 3.52 -6.41
N ALA A 364 -3.70 4.77 -6.88
CA ALA A 364 -4.11 5.13 -8.24
C ALA A 364 -3.24 4.41 -9.28
N SER A 365 -1.92 4.35 -9.08
CA SER A 365 -1.00 3.64 -9.98
C SER A 365 -1.15 2.12 -9.96
N ILE A 366 -1.53 1.51 -8.83
CA ILE A 366 -1.90 0.08 -8.80
C ILE A 366 -3.14 -0.15 -9.69
N LYS A 367 -4.15 0.73 -9.57
CA LYS A 367 -5.35 0.69 -10.43
C LYS A 367 -4.99 0.90 -11.90
N ASP A 368 -4.07 1.81 -12.21
CA ASP A 368 -3.58 2.03 -13.57
C ASP A 368 -2.95 0.79 -14.16
N MET A 369 -2.11 0.10 -13.39
CA MET A 369 -1.50 -1.15 -13.85
C MET A 369 -2.55 -2.25 -14.10
N PHE A 370 -3.55 -2.34 -13.22
CA PHE A 370 -4.65 -3.29 -13.40
C PHE A 370 -5.48 -2.96 -14.65
N GLU A 371 -5.76 -1.68 -14.91
CA GLU A 371 -6.49 -1.27 -16.12
C GLU A 371 -5.67 -1.45 -17.40
N GLU A 372 -4.35 -1.29 -17.33
CA GLU A 372 -3.42 -1.44 -18.46
C GLU A 372 -3.20 -2.90 -18.84
N LYS A 373 -2.87 -3.78 -17.87
CA LYS A 373 -2.43 -5.16 -18.12
C LYS A 373 -3.17 -6.24 -17.32
N ARG A 374 -4.14 -5.88 -16.47
CA ARG A 374 -4.82 -6.83 -15.54
C ARG A 374 -3.89 -7.48 -14.52
N ASN A 375 -2.69 -6.91 -14.32
CA ASN A 375 -1.77 -7.32 -13.28
C ASN A 375 -1.95 -6.44 -12.04
N ILE A 376 -1.68 -7.01 -10.87
CA ILE A 376 -1.71 -6.32 -9.59
C ILE A 376 -0.26 -6.17 -9.12
N LEU A 377 0.12 -4.94 -8.77
CA LEU A 377 1.41 -4.65 -8.15
C LEU A 377 1.23 -4.47 -6.64
N GLU A 378 2.30 -4.70 -5.89
CA GLU A 378 2.38 -4.25 -4.50
C GLU A 378 2.57 -2.71 -4.46
N PRO A 379 2.34 -2.04 -3.33
CA PRO A 379 2.48 -0.59 -3.25
C PRO A 379 3.86 -0.06 -3.65
N ALA A 380 4.93 -0.71 -3.21
CA ALA A 380 6.29 -0.37 -3.64
C ALA A 380 6.51 -0.63 -5.14
N GLY A 381 5.86 -1.65 -5.70
CA GLY A 381 5.88 -1.97 -7.13
C GLY A 381 5.24 -0.90 -8.01
N ALA A 382 4.22 -0.20 -7.52
CA ALA A 382 3.53 0.86 -8.26
C ALA A 382 4.14 2.27 -8.04
N LEU A 383 5.08 2.40 -7.11
CA LEU A 383 5.68 3.66 -6.67
C LEU A 383 6.29 4.45 -7.84
N ALA A 384 7.13 3.81 -8.66
CA ALA A 384 7.76 4.48 -9.79
C ALA A 384 6.77 4.94 -10.87
N ILE A 385 5.65 4.21 -11.06
CA ILE A 385 4.57 4.66 -11.94
C ILE A 385 3.99 5.97 -11.40
N ALA A 386 3.63 6.01 -10.10
CA ALA A 386 3.08 7.22 -9.47
C ALA A 386 4.03 8.42 -9.61
N GLY A 387 5.32 8.22 -9.37
CA GLY A 387 6.33 9.27 -9.52
C GLY A 387 6.47 9.75 -10.96
N ALA A 388 6.51 8.83 -11.92
CA ALA A 388 6.61 9.15 -13.35
C ALA A 388 5.39 9.95 -13.83
N GLU A 389 4.18 9.55 -13.44
CA GLU A 389 2.96 10.28 -13.78
C GLU A 389 2.96 11.70 -13.22
N ALA A 390 3.26 11.84 -11.92
CA ALA A 390 3.27 13.13 -11.25
C ALA A 390 4.32 14.06 -11.89
N TYR A 391 5.52 13.55 -12.15
CA TYR A 391 6.59 14.28 -12.82
C TYR A 391 6.22 14.75 -14.23
N CYS A 392 5.66 13.85 -15.05
CA CYS A 392 5.25 14.21 -16.41
C CYS A 392 4.18 15.30 -16.41
N LYS A 393 3.21 15.23 -15.48
CA LYS A 393 2.18 16.27 -15.31
C LYS A 393 2.78 17.60 -14.83
N TYR A 394 3.65 17.56 -13.83
CA TYR A 394 4.26 18.76 -13.24
C TYR A 394 5.09 19.56 -14.26
N TYR A 395 5.91 18.87 -15.05
CA TYR A 395 6.77 19.51 -16.06
C TYR A 395 6.12 19.63 -17.45
N GLY A 396 4.84 19.25 -17.60
CA GLY A 396 4.11 19.36 -18.87
C GLY A 396 4.76 18.59 -20.03
N LEU A 397 5.38 17.43 -19.74
CA LEU A 397 6.16 16.70 -20.74
C LEU A 397 5.28 16.12 -21.85
N LYS A 398 5.79 16.17 -23.08
CA LYS A 398 5.14 15.62 -24.28
C LYS A 398 6.15 14.91 -25.18
N ASP A 399 5.71 13.84 -25.84
CA ASP A 399 6.44 13.13 -26.88
C ASP A 399 7.85 12.64 -26.49
N VAL A 400 8.09 12.41 -25.21
CA VAL A 400 9.33 11.85 -24.65
C VAL A 400 9.16 10.40 -24.20
N ASN A 401 10.26 9.63 -24.20
CA ASN A 401 10.27 8.27 -23.66
C ASN A 401 10.60 8.29 -22.16
N VAL A 402 9.77 7.67 -21.34
CA VAL A 402 10.02 7.50 -19.90
C VAL A 402 9.85 6.04 -19.49
N VAL A 403 10.64 5.59 -18.52
CA VAL A 403 10.57 4.22 -18.00
C VAL A 403 10.22 4.26 -16.51
N ALA A 404 9.24 3.47 -16.08
CA ALA A 404 8.97 3.22 -14.67
C ALA A 404 9.25 1.74 -14.33
N ILE A 405 9.95 1.49 -13.22
CA ILE A 405 10.21 0.11 -12.76
C ILE A 405 9.00 -0.40 -11.97
N THR A 406 8.40 -1.51 -12.40
CA THR A 406 7.40 -2.23 -11.59
C THR A 406 8.10 -3.26 -10.73
N SER A 407 8.58 -2.83 -9.55
CA SER A 407 9.61 -3.55 -8.79
C SER A 407 9.15 -4.83 -8.11
N GLY A 408 7.85 -5.02 -7.88
CA GLY A 408 7.33 -6.21 -7.24
C GLY A 408 5.80 -6.31 -7.21
N ALA A 409 5.30 -7.51 -6.86
CA ALA A 409 3.88 -7.82 -6.79
C ALA A 409 3.46 -8.66 -5.56
N ASN A 410 4.30 -8.75 -4.52
CA ASN A 410 4.01 -9.53 -3.33
C ASN A 410 3.19 -8.71 -2.32
N MET A 411 1.86 -8.77 -2.47
CA MET A 411 0.91 -8.08 -1.59
C MET A 411 -0.13 -9.05 -1.04
N ASN A 412 -0.52 -8.87 0.24
CA ASN A 412 -1.70 -9.56 0.78
C ASN A 412 -2.96 -9.08 0.04
N PHE A 413 -3.78 -10.02 -0.43
CA PHE A 413 -5.04 -9.75 -1.12
C PHE A 413 -5.95 -8.78 -0.36
N ASP A 414 -6.04 -8.89 0.97
CA ASP A 414 -6.87 -7.99 1.79
C ASP A 414 -6.48 -6.52 1.67
N LYS A 415 -5.21 -6.24 1.35
CA LYS A 415 -4.70 -4.88 1.13
C LYS A 415 -5.35 -4.22 -0.09
N LEU A 416 -5.88 -5.00 -1.03
CA LEU A 416 -6.61 -4.48 -2.18
C LEU A 416 -7.84 -3.68 -1.78
N ARG A 417 -8.48 -3.98 -0.65
CA ARG A 417 -9.60 -3.18 -0.15
C ARG A 417 -9.18 -1.73 0.03
N ILE A 418 -8.09 -1.50 0.77
CA ILE A 418 -7.55 -0.15 1.01
C ILE A 418 -7.11 0.49 -0.32
N VAL A 419 -6.50 -0.29 -1.22
CA VAL A 419 -6.11 0.20 -2.56
C VAL A 419 -7.33 0.69 -3.34
N THR A 420 -8.42 -0.08 -3.39
CA THR A 420 -9.63 0.30 -4.12
C THR A 420 -10.30 1.54 -3.53
N GLU A 421 -10.30 1.68 -2.20
CA GLU A 421 -10.87 2.85 -1.51
C GLU A 421 -10.07 4.13 -1.80
N LEU A 422 -8.74 4.05 -1.81
CA LEU A 422 -7.87 5.22 -2.01
C LEU A 422 -7.59 5.53 -3.48
N ALA A 423 -7.67 4.56 -4.39
CA ALA A 423 -7.35 4.76 -5.80
C ALA A 423 -8.30 5.75 -6.50
N ASN A 424 -9.59 5.74 -6.14
CA ASN A 424 -10.55 6.69 -6.71
C ASN A 424 -10.27 8.12 -6.24
N VAL A 425 -9.90 8.29 -4.96
CA VAL A 425 -9.49 9.57 -4.40
C VAL A 425 -8.22 10.09 -5.07
N GLY A 426 -7.18 9.24 -5.20
CA GLY A 426 -5.89 9.63 -5.80
C GLY A 426 -5.98 10.03 -7.28
N ARG A 427 -6.99 9.52 -8.01
CA ARG A 427 -7.28 9.96 -9.38
C ARG A 427 -8.20 11.19 -9.45
N GLN A 428 -8.61 11.76 -8.32
CA GLN A 428 -9.64 12.80 -8.25
C GLN A 428 -10.95 12.39 -8.95
N GLN A 429 -11.23 11.07 -8.98
CA GLN A 429 -12.42 10.50 -9.61
C GLN A 429 -13.61 10.42 -8.66
N GLU A 430 -13.40 10.73 -7.38
CA GLU A 430 -14.44 10.75 -6.35
C GLU A 430 -14.19 11.94 -5.42
N ALA A 431 -15.24 12.67 -5.08
CA ALA A 431 -15.22 13.74 -4.08
C ALA A 431 -16.14 13.39 -2.91
N VAL A 432 -15.64 13.59 -1.69
CA VAL A 432 -16.39 13.37 -0.44
C VAL A 432 -16.88 14.72 0.07
N LEU A 433 -18.20 14.87 0.20
CA LEU A 433 -18.87 16.11 0.55
C LEU A 433 -19.77 15.91 1.77
N ALA A 434 -19.89 16.94 2.60
CA ALA A 434 -20.90 17.00 3.65
C ALA A 434 -21.83 18.18 3.40
N THR A 435 -23.15 18.01 3.52
CA THR A 435 -24.13 19.09 3.34
C THR A 435 -25.09 19.13 4.52
N LEU A 436 -25.35 20.34 5.03
CA LEU A 436 -26.37 20.58 6.04
C LEU A 436 -27.74 20.65 5.36
N LEU A 437 -28.59 19.68 5.67
CA LEU A 437 -29.93 19.54 5.13
C LEU A 437 -30.96 20.03 6.16
N PRO A 438 -31.90 20.91 5.79
CA PRO A 438 -33.01 21.27 6.67
C PRO A 438 -33.94 20.07 6.89
N GLU A 439 -34.32 19.79 8.14
CA GLU A 439 -35.29 18.73 8.48
C GLU A 439 -36.73 19.21 8.16
N LYS A 440 -37.05 19.25 6.87
CA LYS A 440 -38.37 19.60 6.33
C LYS A 440 -38.79 18.55 5.29
N PRO A 441 -40.10 18.25 5.19
CA PRO A 441 -40.59 17.36 4.13
C PRO A 441 -40.11 17.81 2.75
N GLY A 442 -39.57 16.88 1.97
CA GLY A 442 -39.07 17.14 0.62
C GLY A 442 -37.60 17.60 0.51
N SER A 443 -36.94 18.01 1.61
CA SER A 443 -35.54 18.47 1.57
C SER A 443 -34.59 17.42 0.96
N PHE A 444 -34.76 16.15 1.34
CA PHE A 444 -33.93 15.05 0.84
C PHE A 444 -34.03 14.90 -0.68
N LYS A 445 -35.24 14.98 -1.22
CA LYS A 445 -35.48 14.89 -2.67
C LYS A 445 -34.87 16.09 -3.39
N GLN A 446 -35.09 17.30 -2.89
CA GLN A 446 -34.50 18.52 -3.43
C GLN A 446 -32.97 18.44 -3.46
N PHE A 447 -32.35 17.89 -2.41
CA PHE A 447 -30.92 17.65 -2.37
C PHE A 447 -30.47 16.72 -3.50
N CYS A 448 -31.12 15.57 -3.69
CA CYS A 448 -30.79 14.63 -4.75
C CYS A 448 -30.95 15.25 -6.15
N GLU A 449 -31.98 16.08 -6.37
CA GLU A 449 -32.18 16.83 -7.61
C GLU A 449 -31.03 17.82 -7.89
N LEU A 450 -30.50 18.48 -6.85
CA LEU A 450 -29.38 19.41 -6.95
C LEU A 450 -28.04 18.71 -7.25
N VAL A 451 -27.84 17.50 -6.71
CA VAL A 451 -26.70 16.64 -7.10
C VAL A 451 -26.76 16.38 -8.60
N GLY A 452 -27.97 16.11 -9.12
CA GLY A 452 -28.24 16.00 -10.54
C GLY A 452 -27.69 14.70 -11.14
N PRO A 453 -27.08 14.73 -12.34
CA PRO A 453 -26.67 13.52 -13.05
C PRO A 453 -25.36 12.90 -12.51
N MET A 454 -24.72 13.52 -11.52
CA MET A 454 -23.48 12.99 -10.95
C MET A 454 -23.75 11.66 -10.25
N ASN A 455 -22.90 10.66 -10.52
CA ASN A 455 -23.08 9.35 -9.92
C ASN A 455 -22.75 9.42 -8.42
N ILE A 456 -23.73 9.17 -7.57
CA ILE A 456 -23.51 9.05 -6.13
C ILE A 456 -22.91 7.66 -5.87
N THR A 457 -21.73 7.60 -5.28
CA THR A 457 -21.01 6.36 -4.95
C THR A 457 -21.18 5.97 -3.48
N GLU A 458 -21.47 6.95 -2.63
CA GLU A 458 -21.79 6.75 -1.22
C GLU A 458 -22.79 7.81 -0.77
N PHE A 459 -23.72 7.45 0.09
CA PHE A 459 -24.69 8.37 0.68
C PHE A 459 -25.04 7.90 2.09
N LYS A 460 -24.87 8.78 3.07
CA LYS A 460 -25.16 8.51 4.48
C LYS A 460 -25.91 9.67 5.10
N TYR A 461 -27.01 9.32 5.75
CA TYR A 461 -27.90 10.26 6.39
C TYR A 461 -28.65 9.56 7.53
N ARG A 462 -28.78 10.26 8.66
CA ARG A 462 -29.69 9.94 9.76
C ARG A 462 -30.33 11.26 10.18
N CYS A 463 -31.65 11.26 10.35
CA CYS A 463 -32.35 12.41 10.90
C CYS A 463 -31.81 12.72 12.31
N GLY A 464 -31.66 14.00 12.62
CA GLY A 464 -31.28 14.47 13.95
C GLY A 464 -32.46 15.03 14.73
N SER A 465 -32.28 15.29 16.03
CA SER A 465 -33.24 16.02 16.85
C SER A 465 -33.21 17.55 16.62
N GLY A 466 -32.29 18.03 15.77
CA GLY A 466 -32.10 19.44 15.42
C GLY A 466 -32.96 19.88 14.23
N LYS A 467 -32.88 21.19 13.89
CA LYS A 467 -33.54 21.76 12.71
C LYS A 467 -32.82 21.43 11.38
N GLU A 468 -31.59 20.95 11.48
CA GLU A 468 -30.73 20.57 10.36
C GLU A 468 -30.11 19.20 10.68
N ALA A 469 -29.92 18.38 9.65
CA ALA A 469 -29.16 17.14 9.70
C ALA A 469 -28.00 17.19 8.70
N VAL A 470 -27.01 16.31 8.88
CA VAL A 470 -25.86 16.23 7.97
C VAL A 470 -26.09 15.08 6.99
N VAL A 471 -25.87 15.35 5.71
CA VAL A 471 -25.73 14.33 4.67
C VAL A 471 -24.25 14.24 4.30
N LEU A 472 -23.64 13.06 4.44
CA LEU A 472 -22.31 12.77 3.93
C LEU A 472 -22.46 11.92 2.68
N TYR A 473 -21.85 12.35 1.59
CA TYR A 473 -22.02 11.68 0.30
C TYR A 473 -20.75 11.78 -0.52
N SER A 474 -20.56 10.78 -1.37
CA SER A 474 -19.47 10.74 -2.33
C SER A 474 -20.06 10.78 -3.74
N VAL A 475 -19.47 11.61 -4.61
CA VAL A 475 -19.87 11.71 -6.02
C VAL A 475 -18.69 11.39 -6.92
N GLY A 476 -18.95 10.66 -8.00
CA GLY A 476 -18.01 10.47 -9.09
C GLY A 476 -17.75 11.80 -9.80
N VAL A 477 -16.48 12.16 -9.96
CA VAL A 477 -16.04 13.39 -10.63
C VAL A 477 -15.28 13.01 -11.89
N HIS A 478 -15.77 13.45 -13.05
CA HIS A 478 -15.09 13.25 -14.33
C HIS A 478 -14.22 14.46 -14.70
N THR A 479 -14.63 15.66 -14.27
CA THR A 479 -13.82 16.88 -14.44
C THR A 479 -13.85 17.77 -13.19
N PRO A 480 -12.77 18.52 -12.87
CA PRO A 480 -12.79 19.48 -11.78
C PRO A 480 -13.88 20.56 -11.90
N GLY A 481 -14.35 20.83 -13.11
CA GLY A 481 -15.44 21.77 -13.37
C GLY A 481 -16.81 21.28 -12.87
N GLU A 482 -17.05 19.96 -12.91
CA GLU A 482 -18.31 19.37 -12.44
C GLU A 482 -18.48 19.55 -10.92
N LEU A 483 -17.41 19.29 -10.15
CA LEU A 483 -17.44 19.43 -8.70
C LEU A 483 -17.70 20.88 -8.29
N LYS A 484 -16.98 21.84 -8.90
CA LYS A 484 -17.23 23.27 -8.67
C LYS A 484 -18.65 23.69 -9.04
N ALA A 485 -19.18 23.13 -10.12
CA ALA A 485 -20.56 23.42 -10.53
C ALA A 485 -21.57 22.86 -9.52
N LEU A 486 -21.33 21.68 -8.94
CA LEU A 486 -22.15 21.11 -7.87
C LEU A 486 -22.11 21.97 -6.61
N GLU A 487 -20.91 22.34 -6.14
CA GLU A 487 -20.71 23.21 -4.97
C GLU A 487 -21.49 24.52 -5.15
N LYS A 488 -21.38 25.15 -6.34
CA LYS A 488 -22.12 26.38 -6.67
C LYS A 488 -23.64 26.18 -6.68
N ARG A 489 -24.16 25.04 -7.18
CA ARG A 489 -25.60 24.73 -7.16
C ARG A 489 -26.12 24.60 -5.73
N MET A 490 -25.36 23.94 -4.85
CA MET A 490 -25.71 23.78 -3.43
C MET A 490 -25.75 25.14 -2.72
N GLU A 491 -24.71 25.96 -2.89
CA GLU A 491 -24.64 27.30 -2.31
C GLU A 491 -25.78 28.21 -2.78
N SER A 492 -26.08 28.19 -4.09
CA SER A 492 -27.18 28.99 -4.68
C SER A 492 -28.56 28.57 -4.13
N SER A 493 -28.66 27.36 -3.61
CA SER A 493 -29.87 26.80 -2.99
C SER A 493 -29.86 26.92 -1.46
N GLN A 494 -28.92 27.69 -0.89
CA GLN A 494 -28.73 27.90 0.55
C GLN A 494 -28.39 26.63 1.34
N LEU A 495 -27.91 25.59 0.65
CA LEU A 495 -27.40 24.38 1.29
C LEU A 495 -25.91 24.57 1.57
N ARG A 496 -25.54 24.58 2.85
CA ARG A 496 -24.14 24.71 3.26
C ARG A 496 -23.41 23.39 3.02
N THR A 497 -22.48 23.39 2.07
CA THR A 497 -21.72 22.22 1.65
C THR A 497 -20.23 22.41 1.93
N THR A 498 -19.59 21.41 2.53
CA THR A 498 -18.16 21.37 2.81
C THR A 498 -17.51 20.24 2.02
N ASN A 499 -16.41 20.55 1.33
CA ASN A 499 -15.60 19.55 0.63
C ASN A 499 -14.59 18.92 1.60
N LEU A 500 -14.74 17.61 1.83
CA LEU A 500 -13.96 16.82 2.78
C LEU A 500 -13.00 15.84 2.09
N THR A 501 -12.85 15.93 0.77
CA THR A 501 -12.08 14.98 -0.05
C THR A 501 -10.64 14.81 0.43
N THR A 502 -10.01 15.87 0.95
CA THR A 502 -8.62 15.85 1.43
C THR A 502 -8.47 15.44 2.90
N SER A 503 -9.56 15.28 3.66
CA SER A 503 -9.49 14.97 5.09
C SER A 503 -9.22 13.49 5.37
N ASP A 504 -8.04 13.17 5.88
CA ASP A 504 -7.67 11.79 6.27
C ASP A 504 -8.57 11.25 7.39
N LEU A 505 -8.95 12.08 8.36
CA LEU A 505 -9.88 11.68 9.42
C LEU A 505 -11.24 11.23 8.87
N VAL A 506 -11.73 11.89 7.81
CA VAL A 506 -13.00 11.51 7.16
C VAL A 506 -12.85 10.24 6.35
N LYS A 507 -11.77 10.14 5.55
CA LYS A 507 -11.47 8.99 4.70
C LYS A 507 -11.24 7.71 5.51
N ASP A 508 -10.50 7.82 6.60
CA ASP A 508 -10.05 6.65 7.39
C ASP A 508 -11.08 6.26 8.47
N HIS A 509 -11.85 7.22 9.01
CA HIS A 509 -12.75 6.97 10.15
C HIS A 509 -14.17 7.52 9.98
N LEU A 510 -14.36 8.83 9.86
CA LEU A 510 -15.69 9.44 10.09
C LEU A 510 -16.75 8.97 9.08
N ARG A 511 -16.36 8.68 7.84
CA ARG A 511 -17.30 8.11 6.85
C ARG A 511 -17.88 6.77 7.28
N TYR A 512 -17.18 5.99 8.10
CA TYR A 512 -17.64 4.70 8.61
C TYR A 512 -18.51 4.80 9.86
N LEU A 513 -18.44 5.93 10.58
CA LEU A 513 -19.14 6.13 11.84
C LEU A 513 -20.46 6.90 11.67
N MET A 514 -20.63 7.59 10.54
CA MET A 514 -21.81 8.39 10.29
C MET A 514 -23.08 7.51 10.23
N GLY A 515 -24.09 7.90 11.00
CA GLY A 515 -25.35 7.18 11.18
C GLY A 515 -25.86 7.41 12.60
N GLY A 516 -25.06 7.05 13.61
CA GLY A 516 -25.37 7.31 15.02
C GLY A 516 -26.68 6.68 15.53
N ARG A 517 -26.98 6.89 16.81
CA ARG A 517 -28.24 6.45 17.43
C ARG A 517 -29.25 7.57 17.44
N THR A 518 -30.49 7.26 17.08
CA THR A 518 -31.60 8.21 17.20
C THR A 518 -32.89 7.42 17.37
N SER A 519 -33.72 7.84 18.33
CA SER A 519 -35.08 7.33 18.48
C SER A 519 -36.00 8.08 17.53
N VAL A 520 -36.65 7.34 16.64
CA VAL A 520 -37.53 7.89 15.60
C VAL A 520 -38.90 7.22 15.73
N GLU A 521 -39.95 8.02 15.90
CA GLU A 521 -41.31 7.51 15.99
C GLU A 521 -41.78 6.97 14.64
N ASN A 522 -42.49 5.84 14.67
CA ASN A 522 -43.07 5.16 13.51
C ASN A 522 -42.06 4.87 12.38
N GLU A 523 -40.81 4.57 12.75
CA GLU A 523 -39.74 4.26 11.80
C GLU A 523 -39.89 2.85 11.22
N VAL A 524 -40.16 2.80 9.92
CA VAL A 524 -40.11 1.58 9.12
C VAL A 524 -38.74 1.45 8.50
N LEU A 525 -38.00 0.41 8.87
CA LEU A 525 -36.69 0.11 8.33
C LEU A 525 -36.81 -0.94 7.23
N CYS A 526 -36.24 -0.62 6.08
CA CYS A 526 -36.20 -1.49 4.92
C CYS A 526 -34.78 -1.60 4.39
N GLN A 527 -34.38 -2.82 4.07
CA GLN A 527 -33.25 -3.07 3.19
C GLN A 527 -33.79 -3.24 1.77
N PHE A 528 -33.50 -2.30 0.89
CA PHE A 528 -33.82 -2.36 -0.53
C PHE A 528 -32.59 -2.81 -1.34
N THR A 529 -32.82 -3.52 -2.44
CA THR A 529 -31.80 -3.80 -3.46
C THR A 529 -32.10 -2.93 -4.68
N PHE A 530 -31.32 -1.87 -4.85
CA PHE A 530 -31.48 -0.93 -5.96
C PHE A 530 -30.88 -1.54 -7.23
N PRO A 531 -31.56 -1.42 -8.39
CA PRO A 531 -30.99 -1.82 -9.65
C PRO A 531 -29.81 -0.89 -10.02
N GLU A 532 -28.74 -1.44 -10.58
CA GLU A 532 -27.61 -0.64 -11.10
C GLU A 532 -27.97 0.09 -12.41
N ARG A 533 -28.89 1.04 -12.35
CA ARG A 533 -29.29 1.90 -13.48
C ARG A 533 -29.35 3.36 -13.04
N PRO A 534 -28.92 4.30 -13.89
CA PRO A 534 -29.07 5.74 -13.59
C PRO A 534 -30.50 6.09 -13.21
N GLY A 535 -30.67 6.95 -12.21
CA GLY A 535 -31.98 7.40 -11.75
C GLY A 535 -32.71 6.45 -10.79
N ALA A 536 -32.15 5.28 -10.42
CA ALA A 536 -32.78 4.37 -9.46
C ALA A 536 -33.13 5.05 -8.12
N LEU A 537 -32.23 5.89 -7.60
CA LEU A 537 -32.49 6.69 -6.40
C LEU A 537 -33.64 7.68 -6.58
N MET A 538 -33.70 8.37 -7.71
CA MET A 538 -34.80 9.33 -7.95
C MET A 538 -36.13 8.60 -8.13
N ASN A 539 -36.16 7.49 -8.86
CA ASN A 539 -37.35 6.66 -9.02
C ASN A 539 -37.85 6.12 -7.66
N PHE A 540 -36.94 5.74 -6.76
CA PHE A 540 -37.28 5.39 -5.38
C PHE A 540 -37.96 6.57 -4.69
N LEU A 541 -37.33 7.75 -4.67
CA LEU A 541 -37.88 8.95 -4.02
C LEU A 541 -39.21 9.42 -4.61
N ASP A 542 -39.42 9.23 -5.91
CA ASP A 542 -40.66 9.58 -6.62
C ASP A 542 -41.81 8.60 -6.34
N SER A 543 -41.49 7.35 -6.01
CA SER A 543 -42.50 6.29 -5.77
C SER A 543 -43.13 6.39 -4.38
N PHE A 544 -42.39 6.90 -3.39
CA PHE A 544 -42.88 7.08 -2.02
C PHE A 544 -43.59 8.43 -1.83
N SER A 545 -44.53 8.47 -0.87
CA SER A 545 -45.35 9.65 -0.63
C SER A 545 -44.49 10.80 -0.08
N PRO A 546 -44.63 12.05 -0.58
CA PRO A 546 -43.86 13.20 -0.08
C PRO A 546 -44.20 13.57 1.38
N ARG A 547 -45.26 12.97 1.95
CA ARG A 547 -45.64 13.14 3.35
C ARG A 547 -44.82 12.25 4.31
N TRP A 548 -44.18 11.21 3.80
CA TRP A 548 -43.32 10.34 4.60
C TRP A 548 -41.91 10.93 4.67
N ASN A 549 -41.41 11.09 5.88
CA ASN A 549 -40.07 11.59 6.08
C ASN A 549 -39.05 10.45 6.03
N ILE A 550 -37.93 10.67 5.35
CA ILE A 550 -36.80 9.73 5.39
C ILE A 550 -36.05 10.03 6.68
N SER A 551 -35.92 9.02 7.54
CA SER A 551 -35.21 9.09 8.83
C SER A 551 -33.81 8.49 8.77
N LEU A 552 -33.55 7.61 7.79
CA LEU A 552 -32.25 7.02 7.54
C LEU A 552 -32.08 6.72 6.06
N PHE A 553 -30.88 6.98 5.55
CA PHE A 553 -30.48 6.54 4.23
C PHE A 553 -29.01 6.16 4.25
N HIS A 554 -28.71 4.89 4.02
CA HIS A 554 -27.35 4.38 3.94
C HIS A 554 -27.17 3.58 2.66
N TYR A 555 -26.31 4.09 1.78
CA TYR A 555 -26.00 3.52 0.49
C TYR A 555 -24.50 3.62 0.22
N ARG A 556 -23.94 2.54 -0.32
CA ARG A 556 -22.60 2.52 -0.90
C ARG A 556 -22.65 1.62 -2.13
N ALA A 557 -22.09 2.11 -3.24
CA ALA A 557 -21.97 1.32 -4.45
C ALA A 557 -20.93 0.21 -4.21
N GLU A 558 -21.35 -1.05 -4.27
CA GLU A 558 -20.49 -2.22 -4.03
C GLU A 558 -20.11 -2.97 -5.34
N GLY A 559 -20.59 -2.50 -6.50
CA GLY A 559 -20.27 -3.10 -7.81
C GLY A 559 -20.77 -4.53 -8.01
N ALA A 560 -21.77 -4.94 -7.21
CA ALA A 560 -22.50 -6.20 -7.33
C ALA A 560 -23.80 -6.00 -8.13
N ALA A 561 -24.49 -7.09 -8.50
CA ALA A 561 -25.69 -7.05 -9.36
C ALA A 561 -26.87 -6.17 -8.86
N GLY A 562 -26.78 -5.63 -7.64
CA GLY A 562 -27.61 -4.56 -7.11
C GLY A 562 -26.91 -3.89 -5.92
N ALA A 563 -27.30 -2.65 -5.61
CA ALA A 563 -26.78 -1.94 -4.45
C ALA A 563 -27.72 -2.11 -3.25
N ASN A 564 -27.17 -2.60 -2.14
CA ASN A 564 -27.93 -2.71 -0.90
C ASN A 564 -28.06 -1.33 -0.25
N VAL A 565 -29.30 -0.89 -0.07
CA VAL A 565 -29.66 0.38 0.55
C VAL A 565 -30.46 0.11 1.80
N LEU A 566 -29.97 0.59 2.94
CA LEU A 566 -30.77 0.62 4.17
C LEU A 566 -31.50 1.96 4.23
N VAL A 567 -32.82 1.93 4.35
CA VAL A 567 -33.67 3.13 4.42
C VAL A 567 -34.56 3.06 5.66
N GLY A 568 -34.65 4.16 6.39
CA GLY A 568 -35.66 4.40 7.41
C GLY A 568 -36.67 5.42 6.90
N ILE A 569 -37.96 5.11 7.03
CA ILE A 569 -39.07 5.97 6.60
C ILE A 569 -40.07 6.07 7.75
N GLN A 570 -40.47 7.29 8.10
CA GLN A 570 -41.52 7.51 9.10
C GLN A 570 -42.89 7.29 8.47
N VAL A 571 -43.50 6.13 8.73
CA VAL A 571 -44.80 5.73 8.20
C VAL A 571 -45.73 5.45 9.38
N PRO A 572 -46.78 6.25 9.61
CA PRO A 572 -47.77 5.97 10.64
C PRO A 572 -48.38 4.57 10.45
N GLU A 573 -48.70 3.87 11.54
CA GLU A 573 -49.20 2.48 11.48
C GLU A 573 -50.41 2.30 10.55
N HIS A 574 -51.32 3.28 10.53
CA HIS A 574 -52.53 3.26 9.69
C HIS A 574 -52.25 3.43 8.18
N GLU A 575 -51.03 3.84 7.79
CA GLU A 575 -50.62 4.05 6.40
C GLU A 575 -49.72 2.92 5.87
N MET A 576 -49.46 1.89 6.68
CA MET A 576 -48.58 0.77 6.32
C MET A 576 -49.03 -0.02 5.09
N GLU A 577 -50.34 -0.09 4.84
CA GLU A 577 -50.87 -0.74 3.64
C GLU A 577 -50.54 0.05 2.38
N GLU A 578 -50.66 1.39 2.42
CA GLU A 578 -50.24 2.25 1.31
C GLU A 578 -48.73 2.13 1.05
N PHE A 579 -47.94 2.06 2.13
CA PHE A 579 -46.49 1.86 2.02
C PHE A 579 -46.14 0.58 1.26
N ARG A 580 -46.76 -0.56 1.63
CA ARG A 580 -46.55 -1.84 0.96
C ARG A 580 -46.96 -1.80 -0.51
N ASN A 581 -48.10 -1.18 -0.81
CA ASN A 581 -48.57 -1.04 -2.19
C ASN A 581 -47.59 -0.20 -3.05
N ARG A 582 -47.08 0.92 -2.51
CA ARG A 582 -46.09 1.75 -3.21
C ARG A 582 -44.75 1.04 -3.40
N ALA A 583 -44.28 0.31 -2.38
CA ALA A 583 -43.06 -0.49 -2.49
C ALA A 583 -43.19 -1.61 -3.55
N GLN A 584 -44.38 -2.23 -3.64
CA GLN A 584 -44.67 -3.21 -4.69
C GLN A 584 -44.70 -2.58 -6.09
N VAL A 585 -45.27 -1.38 -6.24
CA VAL A 585 -45.28 -0.63 -7.51
C VAL A 585 -43.87 -0.21 -7.95
N LEU A 586 -43.02 0.19 -7.00
CA LEU A 586 -41.62 0.49 -7.26
C LEU A 586 -40.88 -0.73 -7.86
N GLY A 587 -41.24 -1.94 -7.44
CA GLY A 587 -40.72 -3.18 -7.98
C GLY A 587 -39.27 -3.47 -7.62
N TYR A 588 -38.72 -2.80 -6.61
CA TYR A 588 -37.39 -3.10 -6.07
C TYR A 588 -37.52 -4.18 -4.99
N GLU A 589 -36.62 -5.15 -4.99
CA GLU A 589 -36.59 -6.16 -3.93
C GLU A 589 -36.31 -5.48 -2.59
N TYR A 590 -37.08 -5.84 -1.56
CA TYR A 590 -36.87 -5.27 -0.22
C TYR A 590 -37.27 -6.23 0.91
N VAL A 591 -36.64 -6.03 2.06
CA VAL A 591 -36.92 -6.74 3.30
C VAL A 591 -37.18 -5.74 4.41
N LEU A 592 -38.24 -5.95 5.19
CA LEU A 592 -38.51 -5.19 6.41
C LEU A 592 -37.59 -5.66 7.53
N VAL A 593 -36.87 -4.73 8.14
CA VAL A 593 -35.88 -5.01 9.20
C VAL A 593 -36.15 -4.18 10.46
N SER A 594 -37.35 -3.59 10.60
CA SER A 594 -37.76 -2.82 11.79
C SER A 594 -37.61 -3.58 13.11
N GLU A 595 -37.73 -4.92 13.07
CA GLU A 595 -37.62 -5.79 14.24
C GLU A 595 -36.24 -6.44 14.40
N ASP A 596 -35.25 -6.07 13.60
CA ASP A 596 -33.90 -6.64 13.70
C ASP A 596 -33.24 -6.25 15.03
N ILE A 597 -32.86 -7.28 15.80
CA ILE A 597 -32.29 -7.11 17.14
C ILE A 597 -30.93 -6.42 17.11
N ASN A 598 -30.14 -6.58 16.04
CA ASN A 598 -28.82 -5.98 15.92
C ASN A 598 -28.94 -4.50 15.60
N PHE A 599 -29.88 -4.13 14.72
CA PHE A 599 -30.19 -2.72 14.47
C PHE A 599 -30.68 -2.03 15.74
N LYS A 600 -31.65 -2.63 16.45
CA LYS A 600 -32.13 -2.10 17.73
C LYS A 600 -30.99 -1.92 18.73
N LEU A 601 -30.11 -2.92 18.89
CA LEU A 601 -28.99 -2.83 19.83
C LEU A 601 -27.99 -1.70 19.49
N LEU A 602 -27.67 -1.51 18.21
CA LEU A 602 -26.58 -0.64 17.77
C LEU A 602 -27.03 0.78 17.40
N MET A 603 -28.25 0.96 16.89
CA MET A 603 -28.70 2.18 16.20
C MET A 603 -29.95 2.84 16.83
N GLN A 604 -30.64 2.17 17.75
CA GLN A 604 -31.76 2.72 18.53
C GLN A 604 -31.42 2.68 20.01
#